data_AF-A0A0Q9QB84-F1
#
_entry.id   AF-A0A0Q9QB84-F1
#
_cell.length_a   1.000
_cell.length_b   1.000
_cell.length_c   1.000
_cell.angle_alpha   90.00
_cell.angle_beta   90.00
_cell.angle_gamma   90.00
#
_symmetry.space_group_name_H-M   'P 1'
#
loop_
_entity.id
_entity.type
_entity.pdbx_description
1 polymer ?
#
loop_
_entity_poly.entity_id
_entity_poly.type
_entity_poly.pdbx_seq_one_letter_code
_entity_poly.pdbx_strand_id
1 'polypeptide(L)'
;MKRVLVTAAVAVTQLALAGVAVAPQLSARLTGDTYLMRVAPLDPIDPFRGAYVALDYPDLNHAGGFTRPPGLGSMDDDTHGDVYITLVEQDGVWVADTWVRDRPDGGTYLACDDRSWQIRCGIESLFQPQDTARETEALLRDGAVAEVRIDGRGNAAVIDVRAP
;
A
#
# COMPACT_ATOMS: atom_id res chain seq x y z
N MET A 1 -14.21 41.74 8.77
CA MET A 1 -14.90 40.84 7.81
C MET A 1 -13.95 40.29 6.73
N LYS A 2 -13.27 41.13 5.92
CA LYS A 2 -12.35 40.64 4.87
C LYS A 2 -11.22 39.73 5.37
N ARG A 3 -10.60 40.06 6.53
CA ARG A 3 -9.55 39.22 7.14
C ARG A 3 -10.07 37.85 7.58
N VAL A 4 -11.26 37.80 8.18
CA VAL A 4 -11.89 36.53 8.61
C VAL A 4 -12.19 35.63 7.42
N LEU A 5 -12.72 36.20 6.32
CA LEU A 5 -12.96 35.46 5.08
C LEU A 5 -11.67 34.90 4.47
N VAL A 6 -10.60 35.70 4.45
CA VAL A 6 -9.29 35.24 3.95
C VAL A 6 -8.74 34.12 4.83
N THR A 7 -8.77 34.28 6.16
CA THR A 7 -8.31 33.24 7.08
C THR A 7 -9.13 31.94 6.93
N ALA A 8 -10.45 32.03 6.82
CA ALA A 8 -11.31 30.86 6.60
C ALA A 8 -10.98 30.17 5.26
N ALA A 9 -10.79 30.94 4.18
CA ALA A 9 -10.42 30.40 2.88
C ALA A 9 -9.07 29.67 2.92
N VAL A 10 -8.08 30.22 3.62
CA VAL A 10 -6.77 29.57 3.80
C VAL A 10 -6.91 28.27 4.59
N ALA A 11 -7.65 28.29 5.71
CA ALA A 11 -7.86 27.10 6.54
C ALA A 11 -8.59 25.98 5.76
N VAL A 12 -9.62 26.31 5.00
CA VAL A 12 -10.34 25.34 4.16
C VAL A 12 -9.43 24.78 3.08
N THR A 13 -8.60 25.62 2.44
CA THR A 13 -7.63 25.16 1.44
C THR A 13 -6.62 24.19 2.04
N GLN A 14 -6.10 24.49 3.23
CA GLN A 14 -5.16 23.60 3.93
C GLN A 14 -5.81 22.25 4.28
N LEU A 15 -7.04 22.26 4.78
CA LEU A 15 -7.79 21.03 5.05
C LEU A 15 -8.06 20.23 3.78
N ALA A 16 -8.39 20.90 2.67
CA ALA A 16 -8.60 20.25 1.38
C ALA A 16 -7.31 19.58 0.87
N LEU A 17 -6.17 20.26 0.96
CA LEU A 17 -4.87 19.69 0.57
C LEU A 17 -4.50 18.47 1.43
N ALA A 18 -4.71 18.53 2.74
CA ALA A 18 -4.50 17.39 3.62
C ALA A 18 -5.45 16.23 3.27
N GLY A 19 -6.72 16.53 2.98
CA GLY A 19 -7.72 15.55 2.56
C GLY A 19 -7.34 14.86 1.25
N VAL A 20 -6.82 15.59 0.27
CA VAL A 20 -6.32 15.03 -1.01
C VAL A 20 -5.18 14.05 -0.77
N ALA A 21 -4.26 14.35 0.14
CA ALA A 21 -3.11 13.50 0.43
C ALA A 21 -3.51 12.11 1.01
N VAL A 22 -4.61 12.04 1.77
CA VAL A 22 -5.09 10.78 2.37
C VAL A 22 -6.28 10.17 1.62
N ALA A 23 -6.77 10.82 0.57
CA ALA A 23 -7.95 10.38 -0.17
C ALA A 23 -7.84 8.96 -0.73
N PRO A 24 -6.70 8.51 -1.32
CA PRO A 24 -6.57 7.12 -1.80
C PRO A 24 -6.75 6.11 -0.66
N GLN A 25 -6.06 6.34 0.45
CA GLN A 25 -6.05 5.48 1.64
C GLN A 25 -7.41 5.44 2.35
N LEU A 26 -8.16 6.54 2.34
CA LEU A 26 -9.53 6.58 2.85
C LEU A 26 -10.51 5.90 1.89
N SER A 27 -10.35 6.10 0.58
CA SER A 27 -11.17 5.49 -0.45
C SER A 27 -11.10 3.96 -0.34
N ALA A 28 -9.89 3.41 -0.29
CA ALA A 28 -9.64 1.99 -0.04
C ALA A 28 -10.34 1.48 1.24
N ARG A 29 -10.18 2.20 2.35
CA ARG A 29 -10.77 1.85 3.66
C ARG A 29 -12.27 2.03 3.77
N LEU A 30 -12.93 2.74 2.86
CA LEU A 30 -14.37 2.98 2.94
C LEU A 30 -15.13 2.16 1.91
N THR A 31 -14.62 2.09 0.68
CA THR A 31 -15.31 1.48 -0.45
C THR A 31 -14.62 0.24 -1.00
N GLY A 32 -13.42 -0.10 -0.51
CA GLY A 32 -12.68 -1.25 -1.01
C GLY A 32 -13.22 -2.58 -0.49
N ASP A 33 -13.08 -3.61 -1.31
CA ASP A 33 -13.32 -5.00 -0.91
C ASP A 33 -12.07 -5.57 -0.24
N THR A 34 -12.21 -6.61 0.58
CA THR A 34 -11.09 -7.21 1.32
C THR A 34 -10.44 -8.33 0.53
N TYR A 35 -9.11 -8.27 0.44
CA TYR A 35 -8.24 -9.21 -0.25
C TYR A 35 -7.17 -9.71 0.72
N LEU A 36 -6.84 -11.00 0.63
CA LEU A 36 -5.83 -11.62 1.47
C LEU A 36 -4.53 -11.73 0.69
N MET A 37 -3.42 -11.27 1.27
CA MET A 37 -2.11 -11.29 0.62
C MET A 37 -1.08 -11.86 1.57
N ARG A 38 -0.19 -12.72 1.08
CA ARG A 38 0.92 -13.23 1.88
C ARG A 38 1.91 -12.11 2.14
N VAL A 39 2.39 -12.04 3.38
CA VAL A 39 3.38 -11.05 3.80
C VAL A 39 4.57 -11.69 4.51
N ALA A 40 5.72 -11.05 4.35
CA ALA A 40 6.95 -11.35 5.07
C ALA A 40 7.41 -10.10 5.85
N PRO A 41 8.06 -10.28 7.02
CA PRO A 41 8.58 -9.17 7.79
C PRO A 41 9.81 -8.59 7.11
N LEU A 42 9.87 -7.25 7.01
CA LEU A 42 11.05 -6.57 6.53
C LEU A 42 11.90 -5.98 7.67
N ASP A 43 11.33 -5.07 8.46
CA ASP A 43 12.01 -4.39 9.57
C ASP A 43 11.00 -4.14 10.69
N PRO A 44 11.28 -4.56 11.95
CA PRO A 44 10.23 -4.74 12.93
C PRO A 44 9.75 -3.42 13.54
N ILE A 45 10.64 -2.50 13.94
CA ILE A 45 10.31 -1.19 14.53
C ILE A 45 11.39 -0.14 14.18
N ASP A 46 11.00 1.02 13.66
CA ASP A 46 11.87 2.19 13.51
C ASP A 46 11.73 3.12 14.74
N PRO A 47 12.78 3.31 15.56
CA PRO A 47 12.71 4.10 16.80
C PRO A 47 12.43 5.61 16.57
N PHE A 48 12.57 6.10 15.33
CA PHE A 48 12.35 7.50 14.97
C PHE A 48 10.99 7.74 14.30
N ARG A 49 10.41 6.72 13.68
CA ARG A 49 9.16 6.82 12.92
C ARG A 49 7.96 6.14 13.61
N GLY A 50 8.17 5.55 14.79
CA GLY A 50 7.12 4.96 15.62
C GLY A 50 6.88 3.49 15.33
N ALA A 51 5.82 2.91 15.92
CA ALA A 51 5.45 1.52 15.67
C ALA A 51 4.67 1.39 14.37
N TYR A 52 5.39 1.16 13.28
CA TYR A 52 4.82 0.60 12.08
C TYR A 52 5.65 -0.61 11.67
N VAL A 53 4.97 -1.62 11.17
CA VAL A 53 5.60 -2.83 10.65
C VAL A 53 5.75 -2.64 9.15
N ALA A 54 6.98 -2.77 8.66
CA ALA A 54 7.25 -2.79 7.23
C ALA A 54 6.96 -4.18 6.68
N LEU A 55 6.07 -4.25 5.69
CA LEU A 55 5.57 -5.47 5.08
C LEU A 55 6.21 -5.66 3.70
N ASP A 56 6.75 -6.85 3.47
CA ASP A 56 7.16 -7.32 2.15
C ASP A 56 6.09 -8.27 1.59
N TYR A 57 5.87 -8.23 0.28
CA TYR A 57 4.84 -9.03 -0.40
C TYR A 57 5.50 -9.93 -1.44
N PRO A 58 5.97 -11.12 -1.05
CA PRO A 58 6.78 -11.97 -1.93
C PRO A 58 6.04 -12.36 -3.22
N ASP A 59 4.73 -12.53 -3.14
CA ASP A 59 3.87 -12.91 -4.26
C ASP A 59 3.48 -11.72 -5.15
N LEU A 60 3.95 -10.50 -4.83
CA LEU A 60 3.77 -9.27 -5.61
C LEU A 60 5.09 -8.73 -6.19
N ASN A 61 6.20 -9.47 -6.07
CA ASN A 61 7.50 -9.01 -6.55
C ASN A 61 7.58 -9.05 -8.09
N HIS A 62 8.03 -7.96 -8.71
CA HIS A 62 8.28 -7.95 -10.14
C HIS A 62 9.55 -8.73 -10.46
N ALA A 63 9.40 -9.86 -11.17
CA ALA A 63 10.50 -10.74 -11.55
C ALA A 63 11.44 -10.16 -12.62
N GLY A 64 11.06 -9.04 -13.25
CA GLY A 64 11.85 -8.38 -14.30
C GLY A 64 12.99 -7.51 -13.77
N GLY A 65 12.74 -6.73 -12.71
CA GLY A 65 13.67 -5.68 -12.25
C GLY A 65 14.63 -6.09 -11.15
N PHE A 66 15.52 -5.16 -10.76
CA PHE A 66 16.38 -5.33 -9.60
C PHE A 66 15.55 -5.40 -8.31
N THR A 67 15.17 -6.62 -7.90
CA THR A 67 14.56 -6.86 -6.59
C THR A 67 15.65 -6.71 -5.52
N ARG A 68 15.75 -5.53 -4.90
CA ARG A 68 16.52 -5.36 -3.67
C ARG A 68 15.51 -5.25 -2.53
N PRO A 69 15.28 -6.32 -1.75
CA PRO A 69 14.46 -6.24 -0.56
C PRO A 69 14.94 -5.07 0.30
N PRO A 70 14.04 -4.19 0.78
CA PRO A 70 12.58 -4.18 0.59
C PRO A 70 12.02 -3.69 -0.75
N GLY A 71 10.86 -4.23 -1.12
CA GLY A 71 9.92 -3.60 -2.04
C GLY A 71 9.56 -4.45 -3.24
N LEU A 72 8.53 -4.02 -3.98
CA LEU A 72 7.96 -4.75 -5.13
C LEU A 72 8.86 -4.75 -6.39
N GLY A 73 10.06 -4.17 -6.31
CA GLY A 73 11.00 -4.01 -7.43
C GLY A 73 10.84 -2.69 -8.19
N SER A 74 11.31 -2.68 -9.44
CA SER A 74 11.21 -1.57 -10.39
C SER A 74 10.72 -2.08 -11.74
N MET A 75 10.13 -1.20 -12.56
CA MET A 75 9.86 -1.47 -13.98
C MET A 75 11.15 -1.35 -14.80
N ASP A 76 11.32 -2.22 -15.80
CA ASP A 76 12.51 -2.29 -16.66
C ASP A 76 12.24 -1.74 -18.07
N ASP A 77 11.60 -0.58 -18.16
CA ASP A 77 11.16 0.02 -19.44
C ASP A 77 11.55 1.51 -19.57
N ASP A 78 12.56 1.94 -18.81
CA ASP A 78 13.12 3.30 -18.76
C ASP A 78 12.11 4.43 -18.52
N THR A 79 10.88 4.11 -18.11
CA THR A 79 9.82 5.09 -17.86
C THR A 79 9.39 5.05 -16.40
N HIS A 80 9.01 6.23 -15.89
CA HIS A 80 8.59 6.42 -14.52
C HIS A 80 7.20 7.06 -14.51
N GLY A 81 6.32 6.63 -13.62
CA GLY A 81 4.94 7.01 -13.60
C GLY A 81 4.06 6.03 -12.85
N ASP A 82 2.82 5.97 -13.32
CA ASP A 82 1.81 5.08 -12.75
C ASP A 82 2.04 3.65 -13.25
N VAL A 83 1.91 2.70 -12.33
CA VAL A 83 2.02 1.26 -12.60
C VAL A 83 0.81 0.58 -12.01
N TYR A 84 0.20 -0.33 -12.77
CA TYR A 84 -0.95 -1.09 -12.34
C TYR A 84 -0.59 -2.57 -12.28
N ILE A 85 -0.98 -3.19 -11.18
CA ILE A 85 -0.69 -4.58 -10.86
C ILE A 85 -2.00 -5.34 -10.91
N THR A 86 -2.27 -6.12 -11.96
CA THR A 86 -3.45 -6.99 -11.96
C THR A 86 -3.25 -8.14 -10.98
N LEU A 87 -4.33 -8.52 -10.28
CA LEU A 87 -4.27 -9.55 -9.27
C LEU A 87 -5.11 -10.77 -9.66
N VAL A 88 -4.63 -11.95 -9.29
CA VAL A 88 -5.33 -13.23 -9.42
C VAL A 88 -5.32 -13.97 -8.10
N GLU A 89 -6.41 -14.67 -7.79
CA GLU A 89 -6.49 -15.51 -6.59
C GLU A 89 -5.82 -16.87 -6.84
N GLN A 90 -4.90 -17.24 -5.96
CA GLN A 90 -4.21 -18.53 -5.94
C GLN A 90 -4.14 -19.02 -4.49
N ASP A 91 -4.61 -20.25 -4.23
CA ASP A 91 -4.58 -20.87 -2.91
C ASP A 91 -5.20 -20.01 -1.77
N GLY A 92 -6.24 -19.23 -2.08
CA GLY A 92 -6.96 -18.37 -1.12
C GLY A 92 -6.26 -17.05 -0.78
N VAL A 93 -5.16 -16.72 -1.48
CA VAL A 93 -4.49 -15.42 -1.41
C VAL A 93 -4.40 -14.79 -2.81
N TRP A 94 -4.28 -13.48 -2.86
CA TRP A 94 -4.18 -12.71 -4.09
C TRP A 94 -2.72 -12.43 -4.39
N VAL A 95 -2.33 -12.75 -5.62
CA VAL A 95 -0.95 -12.67 -6.10
C VAL A 95 -0.87 -11.84 -7.38
N ALA A 96 0.36 -11.50 -7.75
CA ALA A 96 0.69 -10.87 -9.01
C ALA A 96 0.23 -11.67 -10.23
N ASP A 97 -0.42 -11.00 -11.18
CA ASP A 97 -0.61 -11.51 -12.52
C ASP A 97 0.24 -10.76 -13.55
N THR A 98 -0.12 -9.51 -13.89
CA THR A 98 0.55 -8.74 -14.97
C THR A 98 0.70 -7.26 -14.66
N TRP A 99 1.92 -6.72 -14.83
CA TRP A 99 2.23 -5.30 -14.58
C TRP A 99 2.06 -4.49 -15.86
N VAL A 100 1.26 -3.42 -15.80
CA VAL A 100 0.92 -2.60 -16.95
C VAL A 100 0.97 -1.11 -16.62
N ARG A 101 1.20 -0.27 -17.62
CA ARG A 101 1.18 1.20 -17.48
C ARG A 101 -0.18 1.81 -17.72
N ASP A 102 -0.97 1.16 -18.57
CA ASP A 102 -2.34 1.59 -18.84
C ASP A 102 -3.27 1.03 -17.77
N ARG A 103 -4.11 1.89 -17.22
CA ARG A 103 -5.06 1.50 -16.20
C ARG A 103 -5.99 0.41 -16.74
N PRO A 104 -6.14 -0.74 -16.03
CA PRO A 104 -7.07 -1.77 -16.44
C PRO A 104 -8.52 -1.27 -16.46
N ASP A 105 -9.28 -1.67 -17.48
CA ASP A 105 -10.70 -1.34 -17.63
C ASP A 105 -11.61 -2.16 -16.67
N GLY A 106 -11.07 -3.21 -16.04
CA GLY A 106 -11.78 -4.07 -15.12
C GLY A 106 -10.88 -5.09 -14.42
N GLY A 107 -11.47 -5.88 -13.53
CA GLY A 107 -10.75 -6.79 -12.65
C GLY A 107 -10.16 -6.10 -11.42
N THR A 108 -9.60 -6.90 -10.51
CA THR A 108 -8.92 -6.38 -9.31
C THR A 108 -7.48 -6.05 -9.65
N TYR A 109 -7.05 -4.84 -9.30
CA TYR A 109 -5.68 -4.41 -9.51
C TYR A 109 -5.24 -3.44 -8.41
N LEU A 110 -3.93 -3.30 -8.20
CA LEU A 110 -3.34 -2.23 -7.37
C LEU A 110 -2.90 -1.07 -8.27
N ALA A 111 -3.18 0.15 -7.84
CA ALA A 111 -2.63 1.37 -8.43
C ALA A 111 -1.37 1.77 -7.65
N CYS A 112 -0.25 1.79 -8.34
CA CYS A 112 1.09 1.98 -7.78
C CYS A 112 1.85 3.08 -8.52
N ASP A 113 2.96 3.50 -7.94
CA ASP A 113 3.87 4.52 -8.46
C ASP A 113 5.31 4.00 -8.44
N ASP A 114 6.02 4.09 -9.57
CA ASP A 114 7.43 3.72 -9.70
C ASP A 114 8.36 4.96 -9.83
N ARG A 115 7.86 6.18 -9.60
CA ARG A 115 8.68 7.41 -9.60
C ARG A 115 9.75 7.44 -8.51
N SER A 116 9.69 6.54 -7.54
CA SER A 116 10.72 6.35 -6.52
C SER A 116 11.75 5.31 -6.96
N TRP A 117 12.64 4.91 -6.06
CA TRP A 117 13.60 3.84 -6.32
C TRP A 117 12.98 2.43 -6.23
N GLN A 118 11.72 2.33 -5.80
CA GLN A 118 10.93 1.10 -5.73
C GLN A 118 9.47 1.43 -6.09
N ILE A 119 8.76 0.45 -6.62
CA ILE A 119 7.31 0.51 -6.82
C ILE A 119 6.61 0.60 -5.45
N ARG A 120 5.66 1.53 -5.34
CA ARG A 120 4.86 1.76 -4.13
C ARG A 120 3.38 1.69 -4.45
N CYS A 121 2.66 0.84 -3.74
CA CYS A 121 1.21 0.67 -3.84
C CYS A 121 0.49 1.15 -2.56
N GLY A 122 1.22 1.59 -1.53
CA GLY A 122 0.64 2.12 -0.29
C GLY A 122 0.23 1.04 0.72
N ILE A 123 0.72 -0.18 0.54
CA ILE A 123 0.46 -1.34 1.41
C ILE A 123 1.71 -1.82 2.15
N GLU A 124 2.85 -1.16 1.96
CA GLU A 124 4.16 -1.56 2.48
C GLU A 124 4.32 -1.27 3.97
N SER A 125 3.38 -0.54 4.59
CA SER A 125 3.42 -0.19 6.00
C SER A 125 2.07 -0.38 6.69
N LEU A 126 2.12 -1.01 7.87
CA LEU A 126 0.99 -1.13 8.78
C LEU A 126 1.29 -0.35 10.08
N PHE A 127 0.47 0.65 10.39
CA PHE A 127 0.61 1.46 11.59
C PHE A 127 -0.20 0.85 12.74
N GLN A 128 0.46 0.51 13.84
CA GLN A 128 -0.17 -0.12 15.01
C GLN A 128 0.40 0.47 16.31
N PRO A 129 -0.33 0.39 17.44
CA PRO A 129 0.24 0.66 18.75
C PRO A 129 1.49 -0.21 19.00
N GLN A 130 2.46 0.28 19.79
CA GLN A 130 3.76 -0.41 19.95
C GLN A 130 3.64 -1.85 20.43
N ASP A 131 2.75 -2.13 21.37
CA ASP A 131 2.60 -3.47 21.92
C ASP A 131 2.03 -4.44 20.88
N THR A 132 1.04 -3.98 20.08
CA THR A 132 0.46 -4.75 18.97
C THR A 132 1.47 -4.98 17.85
N ALA A 133 2.30 -3.99 17.53
CA ALA A 133 3.33 -4.14 16.49
C ALA A 133 4.31 -5.28 16.83
N ARG A 134 4.74 -5.40 18.09
CA ARG A 134 5.62 -6.51 18.53
C ARG A 134 4.97 -7.88 18.40
N GLU A 135 3.66 -7.98 18.63
CA GLU A 135 2.92 -9.23 18.44
C GLU A 135 2.83 -9.59 16.95
N THR A 136 2.53 -8.61 16.10
CA THR A 136 2.51 -8.75 14.63
C THR A 136 3.87 -9.19 14.09
N GLU A 137 4.98 -8.66 14.60
CA GLU A 137 6.33 -9.12 14.25
C GLU A 137 6.56 -10.59 14.56
N ALA A 138 6.08 -11.06 15.72
CA ALA A 138 6.21 -12.46 16.10
C ALA A 138 5.41 -13.36 15.15
N LEU A 139 4.19 -12.95 14.77
CA LEU A 139 3.37 -13.64 13.78
C LEU A 139 4.04 -13.70 12.40
N LEU A 140 4.68 -12.61 11.97
CA LEU A 140 5.33 -12.55 10.66
C LEU A 140 6.51 -13.51 10.51
N ARG A 141 7.16 -13.94 11.59
CA ARG A 141 8.29 -14.91 11.52
C ARG A 141 7.88 -16.26 10.97
N ASP A 142 6.65 -16.69 11.26
CA ASP A 142 6.11 -18.00 10.85
C ASP A 142 5.33 -17.90 9.52
N GLY A 143 5.31 -16.72 8.90
CA GLY A 143 4.47 -16.37 7.76
C GLY A 143 3.12 -15.82 8.21
N ALA A 144 2.66 -14.76 7.56
CA ALA A 144 1.37 -14.13 7.87
C ALA A 144 0.62 -13.74 6.60
N VAL A 145 -0.65 -13.40 6.78
CA VAL A 145 -1.54 -12.92 5.73
C VAL A 145 -2.03 -11.52 6.13
N ALA A 146 -1.84 -10.57 5.23
CA ALA A 146 -2.38 -9.22 5.35
C ALA A 146 -3.80 -9.17 4.77
N GLU A 147 -4.70 -8.51 5.51
CA GLU A 147 -5.98 -8.07 5.01
C GLU A 147 -5.82 -6.70 4.36
N VAL A 148 -5.94 -6.65 3.05
CA VAL A 148 -5.80 -5.44 2.26
C VAL A 148 -7.14 -5.08 1.64
N ARG A 149 -7.60 -3.84 1.85
CA ARG A 149 -8.77 -3.33 1.14
C ARG A 149 -8.37 -2.62 -0.13
N ILE A 150 -9.01 -2.96 -1.24
CA ILE A 150 -8.74 -2.39 -2.57
C ILE A 150 -10.04 -1.85 -3.15
N ASP A 151 -10.06 -0.56 -3.53
CA ASP A 151 -11.21 0.04 -4.19
C ASP A 151 -11.21 -0.17 -5.72
N GLY A 152 -12.31 0.19 -6.38
CA GLY A 152 -12.42 0.07 -7.85
C GLY A 152 -11.50 1.01 -8.65
N ARG A 153 -10.64 1.78 -7.99
CA ARG A 153 -9.56 2.56 -8.63
C ARG A 153 -8.18 1.96 -8.39
N GLY A 154 -8.08 0.86 -7.64
CA GLY A 154 -6.85 0.20 -7.25
C GLY A 154 -6.16 0.86 -6.05
N ASN A 155 -6.80 1.82 -5.37
CA ASN A 155 -6.24 2.35 -4.13
C ASN A 155 -6.31 1.27 -3.07
N ALA A 156 -5.21 1.07 -2.35
CA ALA A 156 -5.08 -0.01 -1.40
C ALA A 156 -4.73 0.49 0.01
N ALA A 157 -5.13 -0.31 1.00
CA ALA A 157 -4.87 -0.05 2.40
C ALA A 157 -4.81 -1.35 3.20
N VAL A 158 -3.72 -1.57 3.92
CA VAL A 158 -3.65 -2.64 4.93
C VAL A 158 -4.57 -2.29 6.10
N ILE A 159 -5.39 -3.26 6.48
CA ILE A 159 -6.31 -3.17 7.61
C ILE A 159 -5.74 -3.94 8.79
N ASP A 160 -5.28 -5.15 8.55
CA ASP A 160 -4.75 -6.03 9.59
C ASP A 160 -3.75 -7.05 9.04
N VAL A 161 -2.99 -7.68 9.92
CA VAL A 161 -2.12 -8.81 9.61
C VAL A 161 -2.39 -9.92 10.62
N ARG A 162 -2.64 -11.13 10.12
CA ARG A 162 -3.02 -12.29 10.93
C ARG A 162 -2.24 -13.53 10.52
N ALA A 163 -2.28 -14.53 11.39
CA ALA A 163 -1.77 -15.87 11.05
C ALA A 163 -2.49 -16.42 9.78
N PRO A 164 -1.79 -17.25 8.98
CA PRO A 164 -2.32 -17.81 7.74
C PRO A 164 -3.55 -18.71 7.95
#